data_AF-A0A8I1WG46-F1
#
_entry.id   AF-A0A8I1WG46-F1
#
_cell.length_a   1.000
_cell.length_b   1.000
_cell.length_c   1.000
_cell.angle_alpha   90.00
_cell.angle_beta   90.00
_cell.angle_gamma   90.00
#
_symmetry.space_group_name_H-M   'P 1'
#
loop_
_entity.id
_entity.type
_entity.pdbx_description
1 polymer ?
#
loop_
_entity_poly.entity_id
_entity_poly.type
_entity_poly.pdbx_seq_one_letter_code
_entity_poly.pdbx_strand_id
1 'polypeptide(L)'
;MANGLKLLEGTKNDRDKYIKRTDVLDKVKKVVLLKDGEHMTVKMVADFYEVELKTIQSVMNRNKAELEFDGVETLKGQGLKVYKSTYLQGEGMYKKIARLNIIPRQAVLRIGMLLTDSEVASKVRDYLLEIEKNTARKDKESTLKFLGTWNKELDDFVFKYIQTGIKSSIPIRKSMKELSSILEVNYGLLHSRWYTGDKVLKPLRHRLDKQTLIKVSKGEHLKNNKQYTDDCFIHSSRVNEQIANSNEQYQELKQVCNRLLNGINSVYSQNERDYTRTVNIYKIINQIKTTQEQHSKAFDEIHKKIDHIEESLEERKEDKIIELNKELHKVKQKLKTANKDNKKLSMHISRLTILNEDTDFQKDINSTAFKMERNGNLTKMY
;
A
#
# COMPACT_ATOMS: atom_id res chain seq x y z
N MET A 1 15.33 -17.87 -39.28
CA MET A 1 15.66 -16.97 -40.40
C MET A 1 14.43 -16.40 -41.12
N ALA A 2 13.37 -17.17 -41.46
CA ALA A 2 12.32 -16.69 -42.37
C ALA A 2 11.27 -15.68 -41.82
N ASN A 3 11.10 -15.50 -40.50
CA ASN A 3 10.00 -14.66 -39.97
C ASN A 3 10.37 -13.19 -39.74
N GLY A 4 11.65 -12.87 -39.50
CA GLY A 4 12.12 -11.48 -39.29
C GLY A 4 12.01 -10.60 -40.53
N LEU A 5 11.96 -11.19 -41.74
CA LEU A 5 11.84 -10.46 -43.00
C LEU A 5 10.55 -9.64 -43.09
N LYS A 6 9.45 -10.07 -42.45
CA LYS A 6 8.17 -9.35 -42.52
C LYS A 6 8.25 -7.94 -41.90
N LEU A 7 9.14 -7.72 -40.93
CA LEU A 7 9.34 -6.39 -40.32
C LEU A 7 10.31 -5.51 -41.12
N LEU A 8 11.25 -6.14 -41.83
CA LEU A 8 12.23 -5.48 -42.70
C LEU A 8 11.62 -5.06 -44.05
N GLU A 9 10.85 -5.94 -44.69
CA GLU A 9 10.24 -5.74 -46.01
C GLU A 9 8.77 -5.30 -45.92
N GLY A 10 8.19 -5.29 -44.73
CA GLY A 10 6.79 -4.95 -44.50
C GLY A 10 6.47 -3.47 -44.62
N THR A 11 5.18 -3.17 -44.66
CA THR A 11 4.67 -1.79 -44.68
C THR A 11 4.81 -1.11 -43.32
N LYS A 12 4.84 0.23 -43.29
CA LYS A 12 4.84 1.03 -42.05
C LYS A 12 3.76 0.55 -41.04
N ASN A 13 2.58 0.23 -41.55
CA ASN A 13 1.43 -0.23 -40.74
C ASN A 13 1.72 -1.52 -39.95
N ASP A 14 2.58 -2.40 -40.45
CA ASP A 14 2.96 -3.61 -39.73
C ASP A 14 3.92 -3.32 -38.58
N ARG A 15 4.82 -2.33 -38.74
CA ARG A 15 5.71 -1.86 -37.67
C ARG A 15 4.95 -1.07 -36.60
N ASP A 16 3.97 -0.27 -37.00
CA ASP A 16 3.18 0.58 -36.09
C ASP A 16 2.43 -0.24 -35.01
N LYS A 17 2.07 -1.50 -35.29
CA LYS A 17 1.46 -2.43 -34.31
C LYS A 17 2.35 -2.67 -33.08
N TYR A 18 3.66 -2.57 -33.24
CA TYR A 18 4.64 -2.96 -32.23
C TYR A 18 5.28 -1.78 -31.49
N ILE A 19 5.06 -0.56 -31.94
CA ILE A 19 5.85 0.59 -31.48
C ILE A 19 5.73 0.89 -29.99
N LYS A 20 4.57 0.56 -29.39
CA LYS A 20 4.32 0.75 -27.97
C LYS A 20 5.03 -0.29 -27.09
N ARG A 21 5.52 -1.39 -27.66
CA ARG A 21 6.18 -2.51 -26.93
C ARG A 21 7.67 -2.26 -26.76
N THR A 22 8.01 -1.14 -26.11
CA THR A 22 9.41 -0.76 -25.85
C THR A 22 10.07 -1.62 -24.76
N ASP A 23 9.31 -2.46 -24.06
CA ASP A 23 9.79 -3.44 -23.08
C ASP A 23 10.68 -4.52 -23.73
N VAL A 24 10.52 -4.74 -25.03
CA VAL A 24 11.34 -5.70 -25.79
C VAL A 24 12.81 -5.29 -25.79
N LEU A 25 13.11 -3.99 -25.80
CA LEU A 25 14.49 -3.51 -25.82
C LEU A 25 15.25 -3.98 -24.58
N ASP A 26 14.66 -3.84 -23.39
CA ASP A 26 15.30 -4.19 -22.12
C ASP A 26 15.52 -5.71 -21.96
N LYS A 27 14.70 -6.53 -22.63
CA LYS A 27 14.82 -8.00 -22.62
C LYS A 27 15.97 -8.51 -23.47
N VAL A 28 16.31 -7.80 -24.55
CA VAL A 28 17.40 -8.20 -25.44
C VAL A 28 18.74 -7.70 -24.92
N LYS A 29 18.80 -6.44 -24.48
CA LYS A 29 20.02 -5.82 -23.95
C LYS A 29 19.66 -4.66 -23.03
N LYS A 30 20.47 -4.39 -22.01
CA LYS A 30 20.24 -3.26 -21.10
C LYS A 30 20.27 -1.94 -21.88
N VAL A 31 19.15 -1.22 -21.89
CA VAL A 31 19.06 0.10 -22.51
C VAL A 31 19.72 1.13 -21.61
N VAL A 32 20.70 1.86 -22.16
CA VAL A 32 21.31 3.01 -21.48
C VAL A 32 20.62 4.26 -22.01
N LEU A 33 20.02 5.04 -21.12
CA LEU A 33 19.34 6.29 -21.45
C LEU A 33 20.21 7.49 -21.02
N LEU A 34 19.94 8.66 -21.61
CA LEU A 34 20.49 9.92 -21.14
C LEU A 34 19.99 10.24 -19.73
N LYS A 35 20.61 11.24 -19.08
CA LYS A 35 20.22 11.68 -17.73
C LYS A 35 18.80 12.22 -17.64
N ASP A 36 18.16 12.49 -18.77
CA ASP A 36 16.73 12.83 -18.82
C ASP A 36 15.81 11.61 -18.60
N GLY A 37 16.33 10.40 -18.67
CA GLY A 37 15.59 9.16 -18.43
C GLY A 37 14.70 8.71 -19.58
N GLU A 38 14.69 9.41 -20.71
CA GLU A 38 13.72 9.17 -21.80
C GLU A 38 14.38 8.93 -23.15
N HIS A 39 15.55 9.53 -23.40
CA HIS A 39 16.11 9.59 -24.73
C HIS A 39 17.50 8.96 -24.85
N MET A 40 17.87 8.64 -26.09
CA MET A 40 19.19 8.15 -26.47
C MET A 40 19.80 9.02 -27.56
N THR A 41 21.13 9.11 -27.59
CA THR A 41 21.84 9.72 -28.72
C THR A 41 22.07 8.69 -29.83
N VAL A 42 22.35 9.16 -31.05
CA VAL A 42 22.71 8.28 -32.19
C VAL A 42 23.84 7.32 -31.84
N LYS A 43 24.83 7.79 -31.08
CA LYS A 43 25.97 6.97 -30.66
C LYS A 43 25.52 5.85 -29.72
N MET A 44 24.69 6.17 -28.73
CA MET A 44 24.15 5.18 -27.79
C MET A 44 23.27 4.13 -28.49
N VAL A 45 22.53 4.52 -29.53
CA VAL A 45 21.74 3.57 -30.35
C VAL A 45 22.66 2.67 -31.18
N ALA A 46 23.74 3.21 -31.75
CA ALA A 46 24.74 2.44 -32.47
C ALA A 46 25.42 1.40 -31.54
N ASP A 47 25.80 1.82 -30.33
CA ASP A 47 26.39 0.95 -29.31
C ASP A 47 25.40 -0.12 -28.81
N PHE A 48 24.10 0.22 -28.72
CA PHE A 48 23.06 -0.74 -28.36
C PHE A 48 22.92 -1.86 -29.41
N TYR A 49 22.81 -1.49 -30.68
CA TYR A 49 22.63 -2.43 -31.79
C TYR A 49 23.94 -3.02 -32.34
N GLU A 50 25.09 -2.63 -31.80
CA GLU A 50 26.42 -3.14 -32.21
C GLU A 50 26.70 -2.89 -33.70
N VAL A 51 26.33 -1.70 -34.18
CA VAL A 51 26.54 -1.27 -35.56
C VAL A 51 27.33 0.02 -35.63
N GLU A 52 27.92 0.30 -36.78
CA GLU A 52 28.58 1.59 -36.99
C GLU A 52 27.59 2.76 -36.92
N LEU A 53 28.08 3.89 -36.43
CA LEU A 53 27.30 5.13 -36.31
C LEU A 53 26.75 5.58 -37.67
N LYS A 54 27.49 5.36 -38.76
CA LYS A 54 27.06 5.65 -40.13
C LYS A 54 25.84 4.83 -40.55
N THR A 55 25.74 3.58 -40.10
CA THR A 55 24.61 2.69 -40.40
C THR A 55 23.33 3.25 -39.80
N ILE A 56 23.37 3.67 -38.52
CA ILE A 56 22.23 4.32 -37.87
C ILE A 56 21.85 5.61 -38.59
N GLN A 57 22.82 6.45 -38.94
CA GLN A 57 22.55 7.69 -39.69
C GLN A 57 21.90 7.43 -41.05
N SER A 58 22.35 6.40 -41.78
CA SER A 58 21.76 6.00 -43.06
C SER A 58 20.32 5.52 -42.88
N VAL A 59 20.05 4.69 -41.86
CA VAL A 59 18.68 4.24 -41.54
C VAL A 59 17.78 5.42 -41.18
N MET A 60 18.29 6.35 -40.37
CA MET A 60 17.55 7.56 -39.98
C MET A 60 17.23 8.45 -41.19
N ASN A 61 18.19 8.61 -42.11
CA ASN A 61 17.99 9.44 -43.31
C ASN A 61 16.98 8.81 -44.29
N ARG A 62 17.04 7.49 -44.49
CA ARG A 62 16.11 6.77 -45.38
C ARG A 62 14.68 6.75 -44.85
N ASN A 63 14.50 6.69 -43.52
CA ASN A 63 13.20 6.51 -42.87
C ASN A 63 12.78 7.73 -42.02
N LYS A 64 13.24 8.92 -42.43
CA LYS A 64 13.09 10.16 -41.65
C LYS A 64 11.64 10.45 -41.25
N ALA A 65 10.70 10.31 -42.18
CA ALA A 65 9.29 10.58 -41.93
C ALA A 65 8.64 9.64 -40.90
N GLU A 66 9.08 8.37 -40.82
CA GLU A 66 8.58 7.45 -39.78
C GLU A 66 9.16 7.80 -38.41
N LEU A 67 10.44 8.13 -38.35
CA LEU A 67 11.14 8.40 -37.09
C LEU A 67 10.78 9.77 -36.49
N GLU A 68 10.52 10.78 -37.31
CA GLU A 68 10.00 12.07 -36.83
C GLU A 68 8.60 11.89 -36.23
N PHE A 69 7.75 11.03 -36.81
CA PHE A 69 6.45 10.69 -36.25
C PHE A 69 6.56 10.00 -34.88
N ASP A 70 7.60 9.20 -34.68
CA ASP A 70 7.87 8.53 -33.40
C ASP A 70 8.53 9.46 -32.35
N GLY A 71 8.77 10.73 -32.69
CA GLY A 71 9.31 11.73 -31.78
C GLY A 71 10.83 11.91 -31.82
N VAL A 72 11.52 11.51 -32.90
CA VAL A 72 12.93 11.88 -33.08
C VAL A 72 13.06 13.37 -33.35
N GLU A 73 13.85 14.06 -32.52
CA GLU A 73 14.10 15.49 -32.67
C GLU A 73 15.59 15.79 -32.85
N THR A 74 15.91 16.77 -33.69
CA THR A 74 17.26 17.31 -33.83
C THR A 74 17.39 18.65 -33.12
N LEU A 75 18.02 18.66 -31.94
CA LEU A 75 18.30 19.89 -31.21
C LEU A 75 19.43 20.69 -31.85
N LYS A 76 19.20 21.99 -32.06
CA LYS A 76 20.17 22.96 -32.59
C LYS A 76 20.04 24.31 -31.86
N GLY A 77 21.06 25.15 -31.97
CA GLY A 77 21.00 26.55 -31.51
C GLY A 77 20.64 26.69 -30.03
N GLN A 78 19.61 27.48 -29.73
CA GLN A 78 19.20 27.79 -28.36
C GLN A 78 18.65 26.57 -27.61
N GLY A 79 17.83 25.73 -28.27
CA GLY A 79 17.27 24.51 -27.65
C GLY A 79 18.35 23.53 -27.20
N LEU A 80 19.42 23.40 -27.99
CA LEU A 80 20.57 22.58 -27.62
C LEU A 80 21.36 23.15 -26.43
N LYS A 81 21.48 24.49 -26.32
CA LYS A 81 22.16 25.12 -25.18
C LYS A 81 21.42 24.83 -23.87
N VAL A 82 20.10 25.02 -23.88
CA VAL A 82 19.24 24.74 -22.71
C VAL A 82 19.30 23.27 -22.32
N TYR A 83 19.15 22.36 -23.29
CA TYR A 83 19.19 20.93 -23.01
C TYR A 83 20.54 20.48 -22.43
N LYS A 84 21.66 21.01 -22.95
CA LYS A 84 22.99 20.74 -22.40
C LYS A 84 23.15 21.25 -20.97
N SER A 85 22.68 22.47 -20.69
CA SER A 85 22.76 23.03 -19.34
C SER A 85 21.87 22.30 -18.34
N THR A 86 20.77 21.69 -18.77
CA THR A 86 19.85 21.02 -17.85
C THR A 86 20.23 19.56 -17.61
N TYR A 87 20.49 18.79 -18.68
CA TYR A 87 20.59 17.33 -18.59
C TYR A 87 22.01 16.78 -18.82
N LEU A 88 22.92 17.53 -19.45
CA LEU A 88 24.26 17.03 -19.81
C LEU A 88 25.40 17.70 -19.04
N GLN A 89 25.11 18.28 -17.87
CA GLN A 89 26.14 18.87 -17.02
C GLN A 89 27.19 17.82 -16.64
N GLY A 90 28.46 18.16 -16.84
CA GLY A 90 29.62 17.32 -16.50
C GLY A 90 30.18 16.43 -17.62
N GLU A 91 29.45 16.21 -18.73
CA GLU A 91 29.94 15.35 -19.81
C GLU A 91 30.69 16.15 -20.88
N GLY A 92 32.02 16.15 -20.79
CA GLY A 92 32.90 16.87 -21.72
C GLY A 92 32.71 16.51 -23.20
N MET A 93 32.24 15.29 -23.48
CA MET A 93 31.99 14.75 -24.82
C MET A 93 30.96 15.58 -25.62
N TYR A 94 29.96 16.15 -24.95
CA TYR A 94 28.86 16.89 -25.60
C TYR A 94 29.10 18.41 -25.67
N LYS A 95 30.19 18.93 -25.08
CA LYS A 95 30.48 20.38 -25.06
C LYS A 95 30.60 20.97 -26.47
N LYS A 96 31.35 20.32 -27.37
CA LYS A 96 31.67 20.84 -28.72
C LYS A 96 30.64 20.50 -29.82
N ILE A 97 29.55 19.80 -29.48
CA ILE A 97 28.58 19.33 -30.48
C ILE A 97 27.59 20.46 -30.87
N ALA A 98 27.49 20.79 -32.16
CA ALA A 98 26.59 21.85 -32.65
C ALA A 98 25.15 21.37 -32.95
N ARG A 99 24.94 20.06 -33.10
CA ARG A 99 23.64 19.44 -33.41
C ARG A 99 23.56 18.08 -32.71
N LEU A 100 22.46 17.80 -32.02
CA LEU A 100 22.25 16.54 -31.30
C LEU A 100 20.92 15.94 -31.69
N ASN A 101 20.90 14.69 -32.14
CA ASN A 101 19.65 13.96 -32.34
C ASN A 101 19.31 13.24 -31.03
N ILE A 102 18.08 13.46 -30.60
CA ILE A 102 17.47 12.86 -29.41
C ILE A 102 16.45 11.84 -29.91
N ILE A 103 16.60 10.59 -29.48
CA ILE A 103 15.84 9.46 -29.99
C ILE A 103 15.07 8.84 -28.81
N PRO A 104 13.72 8.91 -28.79
CA PRO A 104 12.93 8.27 -27.76
C PRO A 104 12.92 6.74 -27.95
N ARG A 105 12.59 6.00 -26.88
CA ARG A 105 12.59 4.52 -26.88
C ARG A 105 11.78 3.89 -28.02
N GLN A 106 10.68 4.52 -28.42
CA GLN A 106 9.83 4.05 -29.52
C GLN A 106 10.56 4.08 -30.86
N ALA A 107 11.26 5.17 -31.14
CA ALA A 107 12.08 5.33 -32.34
C ALA A 107 13.30 4.39 -32.32
N VAL A 108 13.91 4.13 -31.16
CA VAL A 108 14.98 3.13 -31.02
C VAL A 108 14.48 1.76 -31.46
N LEU A 109 13.30 1.36 -30.98
CA LEU A 109 12.68 0.10 -31.36
C LEU A 109 12.41 0.03 -32.89
N ARG A 110 11.90 1.11 -33.50
CA ARG A 110 11.69 1.16 -34.96
C ARG A 110 13.00 1.03 -35.72
N ILE A 111 14.07 1.68 -35.27
CA ILE A 111 15.42 1.53 -35.85
C ILE A 111 15.84 0.05 -35.81
N GLY A 112 15.63 -0.66 -34.69
CA GLY A 112 15.88 -2.10 -34.59
C GLY A 112 15.04 -2.96 -35.54
N MET A 113 13.82 -2.55 -35.86
CA MET A 113 13.00 -3.25 -36.87
C MET A 113 13.53 -3.07 -38.29
N LEU A 114 14.20 -1.95 -38.58
CA LEU A 114 14.70 -1.56 -39.89
C LEU A 114 16.17 -1.96 -40.14
N LEU A 115 16.91 -2.36 -39.11
CA LEU A 115 18.31 -2.74 -39.21
C LEU A 115 18.49 -4.17 -39.74
N THR A 116 19.10 -4.32 -40.91
CA THR A 116 19.34 -5.64 -41.52
C THR A 116 20.50 -6.38 -40.84
N ASP A 117 21.63 -5.71 -40.67
CA ASP A 117 22.93 -6.33 -40.32
C ASP A 117 23.29 -6.13 -38.83
N SER A 118 22.38 -6.50 -37.92
CA SER A 118 22.64 -6.47 -36.47
C SER A 118 22.05 -7.70 -35.80
N GLU A 119 22.88 -8.42 -35.04
CA GLU A 119 22.43 -9.58 -34.27
C GLU A 119 21.44 -9.19 -33.17
N VAL A 120 21.70 -8.06 -32.49
CA VAL A 120 20.81 -7.50 -31.48
C VAL A 120 19.45 -7.14 -32.12
N ALA A 121 19.47 -6.50 -33.28
CA ALA A 121 18.25 -6.18 -34.02
C ALA A 121 17.49 -7.43 -34.48
N SER A 122 18.20 -8.48 -34.89
CA SER A 122 17.59 -9.77 -35.22
C SER A 122 16.85 -10.37 -34.02
N LYS A 123 17.49 -10.38 -32.84
CA LYS A 123 16.87 -10.87 -31.60
C LYS A 123 15.64 -10.06 -31.21
N VAL A 124 15.67 -8.73 -31.38
CA VAL A 124 14.49 -7.86 -31.16
C VAL A 124 13.34 -8.27 -32.07
N ARG A 125 13.59 -8.48 -33.36
CA ARG A 125 12.56 -8.91 -34.32
C ARG A 125 12.01 -10.30 -33.98
N ASP A 126 12.88 -11.24 -33.65
CA ASP A 126 12.48 -12.60 -33.27
C ASP A 126 11.59 -12.59 -32.02
N TYR A 127 11.95 -11.79 -31.00
CA TYR A 127 11.17 -11.64 -29.79
C TYR A 127 9.79 -11.03 -30.06
N LEU A 128 9.70 -9.98 -30.90
CA LEU A 128 8.43 -9.38 -31.30
C LEU A 128 7.49 -10.39 -31.97
N LEU A 129 8.04 -11.21 -32.86
CA LEU A 129 7.30 -12.26 -33.58
C LEU A 129 6.89 -13.41 -32.66
N GLU A 130 7.71 -13.75 -31.68
CA GLU A 130 7.36 -14.75 -30.67
C GLU A 130 6.19 -14.28 -29.80
N ILE A 131 6.19 -13.01 -29.38
CA ILE A 131 5.05 -12.46 -28.65
C ILE A 131 3.78 -12.51 -29.52
N GLU A 132 3.84 -12.10 -30.80
CA GLU A 132 2.69 -12.17 -31.71
C GLU A 132 2.13 -13.60 -31.80
N LYS A 133 3.01 -14.61 -31.97
CA LYS A 133 2.61 -16.02 -32.02
C LYS A 133 2.00 -16.49 -30.70
N ASN A 134 2.58 -16.11 -29.57
CA ASN A 134 2.10 -16.51 -28.26
C ASN A 134 0.75 -15.85 -27.92
N THR A 135 0.55 -14.59 -28.29
CA THR A 135 -0.76 -13.93 -28.19
C THR A 135 -1.79 -14.65 -29.07
N ALA A 136 -1.47 -14.91 -30.35
CA ALA A 136 -2.38 -15.62 -31.25
C ALA A 136 -2.71 -17.05 -30.80
N ARG A 137 -1.78 -17.75 -30.13
CA ARG A 137 -2.04 -19.06 -29.53
C ARG A 137 -2.92 -18.96 -28.30
N LYS A 138 -2.64 -18.03 -27.38
CA LYS A 138 -3.45 -17.79 -26.18
C LYS A 138 -4.87 -17.37 -26.54
N ASP A 139 -5.03 -16.53 -27.55
CA ASP A 139 -6.35 -16.11 -28.03
C ASP A 139 -7.12 -17.35 -28.53
N LYS A 140 -6.51 -18.21 -29.36
CA LYS A 140 -7.11 -19.47 -29.82
C LYS A 140 -7.42 -20.45 -28.69
N GLU A 141 -6.53 -20.59 -27.72
CA GLU A 141 -6.75 -21.46 -26.56
C GLU A 141 -7.87 -20.92 -25.67
N SER A 142 -7.97 -19.59 -25.52
CA SER A 142 -9.05 -18.94 -24.79
C SER A 142 -10.41 -19.06 -25.50
N THR A 143 -10.44 -19.04 -26.84
CA THR A 143 -11.68 -19.23 -27.61
C THR A 143 -12.13 -20.69 -27.67
N LEU A 144 -11.21 -21.65 -27.52
CA LEU A 144 -11.50 -23.08 -27.44
C LEU A 144 -11.91 -23.56 -26.04
N LYS A 145 -11.64 -22.77 -24.99
CA LYS A 145 -12.12 -23.06 -23.63
C LYS A 145 -13.60 -22.68 -23.49
N PHE A 146 -14.39 -23.59 -22.94
CA PHE A 146 -15.81 -23.32 -22.66
C PHE A 146 -15.95 -22.41 -21.44
N LEU A 147 -16.17 -21.11 -21.68
CA LEU A 147 -16.32 -20.06 -20.66
C LEU A 147 -17.77 -19.91 -20.15
N GLY A 148 -18.63 -20.92 -20.36
CA GLY A 148 -20.04 -20.92 -19.94
C GLY A 148 -21.05 -20.63 -21.06
N THR A 149 -20.61 -20.09 -22.19
CA THR A 149 -21.43 -19.89 -23.40
C THR A 149 -20.77 -20.49 -24.64
N TRP A 150 -21.58 -20.93 -25.61
CA TRP A 150 -21.09 -21.49 -26.86
C TRP A 150 -20.64 -20.37 -27.82
N ASN A 151 -19.40 -20.44 -28.29
CA ASN A 151 -18.87 -19.56 -29.32
C ASN A 151 -18.88 -20.25 -30.69
N LYS A 152 -18.98 -19.47 -31.78
CA LYS A 152 -18.99 -19.97 -33.17
C LYS A 152 -17.74 -20.79 -33.51
N GLU A 153 -16.57 -20.37 -33.04
CA GLU A 153 -15.31 -21.10 -33.26
C GLU A 153 -15.28 -22.46 -32.54
N LEU A 154 -15.83 -22.49 -31.32
CA LEU A 154 -15.92 -23.71 -30.51
C LEU A 154 -16.95 -24.68 -31.10
N ASP A 155 -18.08 -24.16 -31.58
CA ASP A 155 -19.08 -24.91 -32.35
C ASP A 155 -18.47 -25.53 -33.62
N ASP A 156 -17.68 -24.76 -34.37
CA ASP A 156 -17.04 -25.22 -35.61
C ASP A 156 -15.98 -26.29 -35.33
N PHE A 157 -15.23 -26.16 -34.24
CA PHE A 157 -14.27 -27.17 -33.78
C PHE A 157 -14.97 -28.49 -33.40
N VAL A 158 -15.98 -28.43 -32.53
CA VAL A 158 -16.76 -29.60 -32.11
C VAL A 158 -17.43 -30.27 -33.31
N PHE A 159 -18.01 -29.48 -34.20
CA PHE A 159 -18.64 -29.99 -35.42
C PHE A 159 -17.64 -30.71 -36.32
N LYS A 160 -16.48 -30.10 -36.60
CA LYS A 160 -15.45 -30.68 -37.47
C LYS A 160 -14.91 -31.99 -36.91
N TYR A 161 -14.64 -32.05 -35.60
CA TYR A 161 -14.12 -33.24 -34.95
C TYR A 161 -15.10 -34.43 -35.02
N ILE A 162 -16.38 -34.18 -34.73
CA ILE A 162 -17.40 -35.23 -34.80
C ILE A 162 -17.63 -35.64 -36.26
N GLN A 163 -17.63 -34.69 -37.21
CA GLN A 163 -17.75 -35.01 -38.64
C GLN A 163 -16.59 -35.89 -39.13
N THR A 164 -15.35 -35.64 -38.70
CA THR A 164 -14.21 -36.51 -39.02
C THR A 164 -14.36 -37.88 -38.37
N GLY A 165 -14.83 -37.95 -37.13
CA GLY A 165 -15.08 -39.24 -36.46
C GLY A 165 -16.13 -40.09 -37.18
N ILE A 166 -17.22 -39.47 -37.65
CA ILE A 166 -18.27 -40.17 -38.40
C ILE A 166 -17.74 -40.68 -39.75
N LYS A 167 -16.91 -39.89 -40.44
CA LYS A 167 -16.27 -40.33 -41.71
C LYS A 167 -15.33 -41.52 -41.49
N SER A 168 -14.68 -41.59 -40.33
CA SER A 168 -13.80 -42.69 -39.92
C SER A 168 -14.53 -43.86 -39.24
N SER A 169 -15.87 -43.91 -39.29
CA SER A 169 -16.70 -44.96 -38.65
C SER A 169 -16.53 -45.07 -37.12
N ILE A 170 -16.16 -43.99 -36.45
CA ILE A 170 -16.11 -43.92 -34.98
C ILE A 170 -17.52 -43.56 -34.47
N PRO A 171 -18.04 -44.24 -33.43
CA PRO A 171 -19.33 -43.88 -32.86
C PRO A 171 -19.32 -42.46 -32.28
N ILE A 172 -20.39 -41.70 -32.55
CA ILE A 172 -20.53 -40.31 -32.07
C ILE A 172 -20.30 -40.23 -30.56
N ARG A 173 -20.84 -41.18 -29.79
CA ARG A 173 -20.64 -41.28 -28.33
C ARG A 173 -19.17 -41.36 -27.92
N LYS A 174 -18.34 -42.08 -28.68
CA LYS A 174 -16.91 -42.24 -28.41
C LYS A 174 -16.16 -40.95 -28.73
N SER A 175 -16.38 -40.38 -29.92
CA SER A 175 -15.79 -39.09 -30.32
C SER A 175 -16.14 -37.96 -29.35
N MET A 176 -17.35 -38.01 -28.77
CA MET A 176 -17.86 -36.99 -27.85
C MET A 176 -17.33 -37.15 -26.43
N LYS A 177 -17.02 -38.38 -26.00
CA LYS A 177 -16.25 -38.63 -24.77
C LYS A 177 -14.81 -38.15 -24.92
N GLU A 178 -14.17 -38.43 -26.05
CA GLU A 178 -12.81 -37.93 -26.34
C GLU A 178 -12.77 -36.40 -26.35
N LEU A 179 -13.75 -35.74 -26.98
CA LEU A 179 -13.89 -34.28 -26.94
C LEU A 179 -14.15 -33.73 -25.53
N SER A 180 -14.93 -34.44 -24.72
CA SER A 180 -15.17 -34.08 -23.31
C SER A 180 -13.86 -34.06 -22.52
N SER A 181 -12.96 -35.02 -22.78
CA SER A 181 -11.63 -35.03 -22.18
C SER A 181 -10.70 -33.95 -22.73
N ILE A 182 -10.75 -33.66 -24.03
CA ILE A 182 -9.89 -32.66 -24.69
C ILE A 182 -10.27 -31.23 -24.29
N LEU A 183 -11.57 -30.94 -24.20
CA LEU A 183 -12.08 -29.59 -23.91
C LEU A 183 -12.36 -29.36 -22.42
N GLU A 184 -12.20 -30.39 -21.58
CA GLU A 184 -12.56 -30.38 -20.15
C GLU A 184 -14.02 -29.98 -19.89
N VAL A 185 -14.92 -30.30 -20.84
CA VAL A 185 -16.35 -29.95 -20.77
C VAL A 185 -17.17 -31.17 -20.40
N ASN A 186 -18.22 -30.98 -19.57
CA ASN A 186 -19.17 -32.03 -19.24
C ASN A 186 -19.78 -32.65 -20.52
N TYR A 187 -19.72 -33.98 -20.65
CA TYR A 187 -20.31 -34.74 -21.75
C TYR A 187 -21.78 -34.38 -22.02
N GLY A 188 -22.58 -34.14 -20.97
CA GLY A 188 -23.99 -33.76 -21.08
C GLY A 188 -24.20 -32.40 -21.78
N LEU A 189 -23.29 -31.44 -21.60
CA LEU A 189 -23.34 -30.14 -22.27
C LEU A 189 -23.07 -30.29 -23.77
N LEU A 190 -22.03 -31.06 -24.12
CA LEU A 190 -21.76 -31.41 -25.51
C LEU A 190 -22.98 -32.13 -26.12
N HIS A 191 -23.53 -33.11 -25.39
CA HIS A 191 -24.66 -33.92 -25.85
C HIS A 191 -25.89 -33.05 -26.15
N SER A 192 -26.20 -32.12 -25.24
CA SER A 192 -27.29 -31.16 -25.41
C SER A 192 -27.04 -30.24 -26.62
N ARG A 193 -25.83 -29.70 -26.76
CA ARG A 193 -25.49 -28.81 -27.89
C ARG A 193 -25.61 -29.51 -29.25
N TRP A 194 -25.29 -30.80 -29.30
CA TRP A 194 -25.35 -31.59 -30.53
C TRP A 194 -26.77 -31.98 -30.94
N TYR A 195 -27.62 -32.39 -30.00
CA TYR A 195 -28.93 -32.98 -30.29
C TYR A 195 -30.13 -32.06 -30.02
N THR A 196 -30.13 -31.33 -28.90
CA THR A 196 -31.30 -30.55 -28.44
C THR A 196 -31.20 -29.08 -28.85
N GLY A 197 -30.00 -28.52 -28.94
CA GLY A 197 -29.82 -27.10 -29.26
C GLY A 197 -30.44 -26.17 -28.19
N ASP A 198 -30.60 -24.90 -28.53
CA ASP A 198 -31.29 -23.88 -27.71
C ASP A 198 -32.31 -23.12 -28.57
N LYS A 199 -33.24 -22.35 -27.96
CA LYS A 199 -34.27 -21.57 -28.65
C LYS A 199 -33.69 -20.60 -29.71
N VAL A 200 -32.46 -20.15 -29.52
CA VAL A 200 -31.73 -19.24 -30.42
C VAL A 200 -30.80 -19.98 -31.38
N LEU A 201 -30.20 -21.10 -30.95
CA LEU A 201 -29.18 -21.82 -31.71
C LEU A 201 -29.64 -23.24 -32.05
N LYS A 202 -29.84 -23.51 -33.34
CA LYS A 202 -30.17 -24.86 -33.84
C LYS A 202 -29.09 -25.90 -33.45
N PRO A 203 -29.46 -27.19 -33.31
CA PRO A 203 -28.51 -28.25 -32.97
C PRO A 203 -27.37 -28.37 -33.99
N LEU A 204 -26.15 -28.67 -33.54
CA LEU A 204 -24.99 -28.82 -34.43
C LEU A 204 -25.16 -29.96 -35.44
N ARG A 205 -25.92 -31.00 -35.09
CA ARG A 205 -26.24 -32.12 -36.00
C ARG A 205 -26.91 -31.67 -37.30
N HIS A 206 -27.63 -30.54 -37.31
CA HIS A 206 -28.30 -30.04 -38.51
C HIS A 206 -27.33 -29.51 -39.57
N ARG A 207 -26.07 -29.27 -39.21
CA ARG A 207 -25.01 -28.87 -40.16
C ARG A 207 -24.45 -30.07 -40.94
N LEU A 208 -24.82 -31.32 -40.62
CA LEU A 208 -24.35 -32.52 -41.33
C LEU A 208 -24.97 -32.64 -42.73
N ASP A 209 -24.16 -33.08 -43.69
CA ASP A 209 -24.61 -33.45 -45.04
C ASP A 209 -25.66 -34.58 -45.01
N LYS A 210 -26.65 -34.52 -45.91
CA LYS A 210 -27.73 -35.52 -46.04
C LYS A 210 -27.22 -36.97 -46.12
N GLN A 211 -26.10 -37.20 -46.82
CA GLN A 211 -25.49 -38.53 -46.96
C GLN A 211 -24.93 -39.05 -45.63
N THR A 212 -24.29 -38.18 -44.84
CA THR A 212 -23.73 -38.52 -43.54
C THR A 212 -24.83 -38.77 -42.50
N LEU A 213 -25.93 -38.02 -42.59
CA LEU A 213 -27.10 -38.21 -41.73
C LEU A 213 -27.77 -39.58 -41.96
N ILE A 214 -27.83 -40.05 -43.21
CA ILE A 214 -28.34 -41.39 -43.57
C ILE A 214 -27.44 -42.51 -43.02
N LYS A 215 -26.11 -42.33 -43.04
CA LYS A 215 -25.17 -43.30 -42.45
C LYS A 215 -25.32 -43.42 -40.93
N VAL A 216 -25.57 -42.29 -40.27
CA VAL A 216 -25.85 -42.25 -38.82
C VAL A 216 -27.20 -42.90 -38.51
N SER A 217 -28.26 -42.64 -39.29
CA SER A 217 -29.58 -43.23 -39.06
C SER A 217 -29.63 -44.74 -39.31
N LYS A 218 -28.84 -45.24 -40.28
CA LYS A 218 -28.70 -46.67 -40.56
C LYS A 218 -27.82 -47.42 -39.55
N GLY A 219 -27.29 -46.74 -38.52
CA GLY A 219 -26.46 -47.36 -37.49
C GLY A 219 -25.16 -47.98 -38.01
N GLU A 220 -24.68 -47.57 -39.18
CA GLU A 220 -23.49 -48.16 -39.81
C GLU A 220 -22.22 -47.97 -38.96
N HIS A 221 -22.19 -46.92 -38.15
CA HIS A 221 -21.15 -46.63 -37.17
C HIS A 221 -21.19 -47.53 -35.90
N LEU A 222 -22.19 -48.43 -35.78
CA LEU A 222 -22.39 -49.32 -34.62
C LEU A 222 -22.13 -50.81 -34.95
N LYS A 223 -21.84 -51.16 -36.21
CA LYS A 223 -21.85 -52.55 -36.69
C LYS A 223 -20.72 -53.47 -36.18
N ASN A 224 -19.76 -52.96 -35.41
CA ASN A 224 -18.55 -53.71 -35.03
C ASN A 224 -18.50 -54.24 -33.57
N ASN A 225 -19.62 -54.37 -32.85
CA ASN A 225 -19.57 -54.87 -31.46
C ASN A 225 -20.66 -55.90 -31.13
N LYS A 226 -20.39 -57.19 -31.42
CA LYS A 226 -21.30 -58.34 -31.18
C LYS A 226 -21.13 -59.02 -29.81
N GLN A 227 -20.30 -58.50 -28.91
CA GLN A 227 -20.00 -59.11 -27.60
C GLN A 227 -20.83 -58.54 -26.42
N TYR A 228 -21.95 -57.87 -26.69
CA TYR A 228 -22.53 -56.92 -25.73
C TYR A 228 -23.75 -57.43 -24.92
N THR A 229 -24.30 -58.61 -25.20
CA THR A 229 -25.62 -58.97 -24.64
C THR A 229 -25.56 -59.73 -23.31
N ASP A 230 -24.54 -60.55 -23.06
CA ASP A 230 -24.56 -61.45 -21.88
C ASP A 230 -23.71 -60.92 -20.70
N ASP A 231 -22.63 -60.16 -20.96
CA ASP A 231 -21.88 -59.42 -19.92
C ASP A 231 -22.69 -58.26 -19.31
N CYS A 232 -23.69 -57.74 -20.02
CA CYS A 232 -24.47 -56.57 -19.61
C CYS A 232 -25.19 -56.77 -18.27
N PHE A 233 -25.66 -57.98 -17.95
CA PHE A 233 -26.45 -58.20 -16.74
C PHE A 233 -25.59 -58.22 -15.47
N ILE A 234 -24.44 -58.90 -15.52
CA ILE A 234 -23.49 -58.99 -14.40
C ILE A 234 -22.69 -57.69 -14.23
N HIS A 235 -22.35 -57.00 -15.33
CA HIS A 235 -21.72 -55.69 -15.24
C HIS A 235 -22.70 -54.63 -14.74
N SER A 236 -24.00 -54.69 -15.09
CA SER A 236 -24.98 -53.71 -14.59
C SER A 236 -25.21 -53.81 -13.09
N SER A 237 -25.23 -55.01 -12.50
CA SER A 237 -25.42 -55.16 -11.04
C SER A 237 -24.21 -54.64 -10.27
N ARG A 238 -22.99 -55.01 -10.69
CA ARG A 238 -21.74 -54.53 -10.09
C ARG A 238 -21.54 -53.02 -10.25
N VAL A 239 -21.91 -52.47 -11.41
CA VAL A 239 -21.86 -51.02 -11.66
C VAL A 239 -22.92 -50.30 -10.82
N ASN A 240 -24.12 -50.85 -10.66
CA ASN A 240 -25.16 -50.25 -9.81
C ASN A 240 -24.77 -50.25 -8.33
N GLU A 241 -24.11 -51.31 -7.84
CA GLU A 241 -23.59 -51.39 -6.47
C GLU A 241 -22.42 -50.41 -6.25
N GLN A 242 -21.52 -50.26 -7.23
CA GLN A 242 -20.48 -49.22 -7.20
C GLN A 242 -21.05 -47.80 -7.23
N ILE A 243 -22.11 -47.56 -7.99
CA ILE A 243 -22.82 -46.27 -8.03
C ILE A 243 -23.50 -46.00 -6.68
N ALA A 244 -24.11 -47.01 -6.05
CA ALA A 244 -24.71 -46.87 -4.73
C ALA A 244 -23.67 -46.48 -3.66
N ASN A 245 -22.53 -47.18 -3.62
CA ASN A 245 -21.44 -46.85 -2.70
C ASN A 245 -20.84 -45.46 -2.96
N SER A 246 -20.67 -45.09 -4.24
CA SER A 246 -20.19 -43.75 -4.62
C SER A 246 -21.17 -42.65 -4.23
N ASN A 247 -22.48 -42.92 -4.33
CA ASN A 247 -23.52 -41.99 -3.88
C ASN A 247 -23.54 -41.84 -2.36
N GLU A 248 -23.32 -42.93 -1.61
CA GLU A 248 -23.19 -42.90 -0.16
C GLU A 248 -22.00 -42.04 0.28
N GLN A 249 -20.81 -42.27 -0.33
CA GLN A 249 -19.63 -41.43 -0.12
C GLN A 249 -19.88 -39.95 -0.47
N TYR A 250 -20.65 -39.67 -1.53
CA TYR A 250 -21.04 -38.30 -1.87
C TYR A 250 -21.96 -37.68 -0.82
N GLN A 251 -22.89 -38.44 -0.24
CA GLN A 251 -23.73 -37.95 0.86
C GLN A 251 -22.90 -37.67 2.12
N GLU A 252 -21.95 -38.54 2.45
CA GLU A 252 -21.01 -38.31 3.56
C GLU A 252 -20.18 -37.03 3.33
N LEU A 253 -19.62 -36.87 2.13
CA LEU A 253 -18.87 -35.67 1.76
C LEU A 253 -19.74 -34.42 1.87
N LYS A 254 -20.98 -34.48 1.39
CA LYS A 254 -21.95 -33.38 1.49
C LYS A 254 -22.25 -33.03 2.95
N GLN A 255 -22.39 -34.03 3.82
CA GLN A 255 -22.57 -33.80 5.26
C GLN A 255 -21.36 -33.10 5.88
N VAL A 256 -20.14 -33.53 5.53
CA VAL A 256 -18.90 -32.90 5.98
C VAL A 256 -18.84 -31.44 5.51
N CYS A 257 -19.11 -31.18 4.23
CA CYS A 257 -19.17 -29.82 3.69
C CYS A 257 -20.19 -28.95 4.41
N ASN A 258 -21.38 -29.47 4.71
CA ASN A 258 -22.40 -28.73 5.46
C ASN A 258 -21.97 -28.42 6.90
N ARG A 259 -21.29 -29.36 7.59
CA ARG A 259 -20.74 -29.11 8.93
C ARG A 259 -19.67 -28.02 8.90
N LEU A 260 -18.77 -28.07 7.92
CA LEU A 260 -17.74 -27.04 7.73
C LEU A 260 -18.38 -25.67 7.43
N LEU A 261 -19.38 -25.63 6.55
CA LEU A 261 -20.11 -24.40 6.22
C LEU A 261 -20.80 -23.79 7.45
N ASN A 262 -21.45 -24.63 8.27
CA ASN A 262 -22.05 -24.18 9.52
C ASN A 262 -20.99 -23.65 10.51
N GLY A 263 -19.82 -24.28 10.56
CA GLY A 263 -18.67 -23.80 11.35
C GLY A 263 -18.19 -22.42 10.90
N ILE A 264 -18.02 -22.23 9.58
CA ILE A 264 -17.64 -20.94 9.00
C ILE A 264 -18.67 -19.86 9.34
N ASN A 265 -19.96 -20.15 9.16
CA ASN A 265 -21.03 -19.21 9.48
C ASN A 265 -21.06 -18.84 10.97
N SER A 266 -20.80 -19.82 11.86
CA SER A 266 -20.70 -19.56 13.30
C SER A 266 -19.54 -18.62 13.63
N VAL A 267 -18.36 -18.85 13.06
CA VAL A 267 -17.18 -17.99 13.23
C VAL A 267 -17.44 -16.59 12.66
N TYR A 268 -18.09 -16.49 11.51
CA TYR A 268 -18.45 -15.20 10.92
C TYR A 268 -19.36 -14.38 11.85
N SER A 269 -20.42 -14.99 12.39
CA SER A 269 -21.32 -14.35 13.36
C SER A 269 -20.65 -14.02 14.69
N GLN A 270 -19.60 -14.75 15.09
CA GLN A 270 -18.78 -14.40 16.25
C GLN A 270 -17.92 -13.16 15.97
N ASN A 271 -17.25 -13.13 14.82
CA ASN A 271 -16.43 -11.99 14.41
C ASN A 271 -17.23 -10.70 14.29
N GLU A 272 -18.45 -10.75 13.76
CA GLU A 272 -19.33 -9.58 13.66
C GLU A 272 -19.71 -9.02 15.05
N ARG A 273 -19.97 -9.91 16.02
CA ARG A 273 -20.22 -9.53 17.41
C ARG A 273 -18.99 -8.90 18.04
N ASP A 274 -17.81 -9.46 17.82
CA ASP A 274 -16.56 -8.94 18.39
C ASP A 274 -16.13 -7.61 17.74
N TYR A 275 -16.40 -7.43 16.45
CA TYR A 275 -16.26 -6.14 15.78
C TYR A 275 -17.16 -5.07 16.42
N THR A 276 -18.44 -5.39 16.64
CA THR A 276 -19.39 -4.47 17.28
C THR A 276 -18.96 -4.11 18.71
N ARG A 277 -18.46 -5.09 19.48
CA ARG A 277 -17.89 -4.85 20.82
C ARG A 277 -16.69 -3.92 20.76
N THR A 278 -15.78 -4.15 19.82
CA THR A 278 -14.57 -3.33 19.65
C THR A 278 -14.92 -1.88 19.32
N VAL A 279 -15.90 -1.65 18.44
CA VAL A 279 -16.40 -0.31 18.10
C VAL A 279 -17.00 0.39 19.34
N ASN A 280 -17.74 -0.34 20.17
CA ASN A 280 -18.29 0.22 21.42
C ASN A 280 -17.19 0.56 22.44
N ILE A 281 -16.18 -0.31 22.59
CA ILE A 281 -15.01 -0.04 23.44
C ILE A 281 -14.30 1.23 22.96
N TYR A 282 -14.10 1.39 21.65
CA TYR A 282 -13.48 2.59 21.09
C TYR A 282 -14.27 3.88 21.41
N LYS A 283 -15.61 3.83 21.35
CA LYS A 283 -16.46 4.96 21.75
C LYS A 283 -16.27 5.31 23.24
N ILE A 284 -16.23 4.31 24.11
CA ILE A 284 -16.02 4.51 25.56
C ILE A 284 -14.64 5.11 25.82
N ILE A 285 -13.58 4.60 25.16
CA ILE A 285 -12.22 5.12 25.30
C ILE A 285 -12.17 6.61 24.89
N ASN A 286 -12.84 6.97 23.80
CA ASN A 286 -12.89 8.38 23.38
C ASN A 286 -13.64 9.26 24.39
N GLN A 287 -14.73 8.78 24.99
CA GLN A 287 -15.41 9.50 26.07
C GLN A 287 -14.47 9.70 27.28
N ILE A 288 -13.77 8.66 27.71
CA ILE A 288 -12.78 8.75 28.80
C ILE A 288 -11.66 9.74 28.46
N LYS A 289 -11.18 9.74 27.21
CA LYS A 289 -10.16 10.70 26.77
C LYS A 289 -10.66 12.14 26.88
N THR A 290 -11.89 12.40 26.43
CA THR A 290 -12.47 13.76 26.51
C THR A 290 -12.66 14.22 27.96
N THR A 291 -13.07 13.33 28.87
CA THR A 291 -13.20 13.70 30.29
C THR A 291 -11.83 13.91 30.95
N GLN A 292 -10.81 13.13 30.60
CA GLN A 292 -9.43 13.36 31.05
C GLN A 292 -8.88 14.71 30.58
N GLU A 293 -9.14 15.10 29.33
CA GLU A 293 -8.75 16.42 28.81
C GLU A 293 -9.44 17.57 29.56
N GLN A 294 -10.72 17.39 29.93
CA GLN A 294 -11.45 18.36 30.76
C GLN A 294 -10.86 18.45 32.18
N HIS A 295 -10.56 17.31 32.80
CA HIS A 295 -9.92 17.29 34.12
C HIS A 295 -8.54 17.97 34.08
N SER A 296 -7.72 17.71 33.05
CA SER A 296 -6.42 18.37 32.89
C SER A 296 -6.56 19.89 32.85
N LYS A 297 -7.52 20.42 32.07
CA LYS A 297 -7.77 21.86 32.01
C LYS A 297 -8.23 22.43 33.35
N ALA A 298 -9.06 21.70 34.09
CA ALA A 298 -9.49 22.10 35.42
C ALA A 298 -8.31 22.14 36.42
N PHE A 299 -7.41 21.16 36.36
CA PHE A 299 -6.18 21.18 37.16
C PHE A 299 -5.29 22.37 36.82
N ASP A 300 -5.09 22.69 35.54
CA ASP A 300 -4.32 23.87 35.12
C ASP A 300 -4.91 25.17 35.66
N GLU A 301 -6.24 25.29 35.70
CA GLU A 301 -6.93 26.46 36.27
C GLU A 301 -6.76 26.54 37.79
N ILE A 302 -6.83 25.39 38.49
CA ILE A 302 -6.58 25.31 39.93
C ILE A 302 -5.12 25.70 40.23
N HIS A 303 -4.15 25.20 39.48
CA HIS A 303 -2.75 25.54 39.65
C HIS A 303 -2.51 27.05 39.50
N LYS A 304 -3.08 27.69 38.47
CA LYS A 304 -3.00 29.16 38.32
C LYS A 304 -3.58 29.91 39.51
N LYS A 305 -4.69 29.41 40.10
CA LYS A 305 -5.28 30.02 41.31
C LYS A 305 -4.37 29.85 42.52
N ILE A 306 -3.73 28.69 42.68
CA ILE A 306 -2.75 28.44 43.74
C ILE A 306 -1.57 29.40 43.59
N ASP A 307 -0.97 29.49 42.40
CA ASP A 307 0.17 30.37 42.12
C ASP A 307 -0.16 31.84 42.48
N HIS A 308 -1.36 32.30 42.10
CA HIS A 308 -1.80 33.66 42.42
C HIS A 308 -2.01 33.88 43.93
N ILE A 309 -2.51 32.87 44.66
CA ILE A 309 -2.66 32.94 46.11
C ILE A 309 -1.29 32.96 46.79
N GLU A 310 -0.34 32.14 46.33
CA GLU A 310 1.04 32.13 46.83
C GLU A 310 1.71 33.49 46.65
N GLU A 311 1.62 34.08 45.46
CA GLU A 311 2.12 35.42 45.16
C GLU A 311 1.49 36.49 46.08
N SER A 312 0.15 36.49 46.20
CA SER A 312 -0.58 37.41 47.08
C SER A 312 -0.20 37.24 48.57
N LEU A 313 0.12 36.03 49.00
CA LEU A 313 0.55 35.76 50.37
C LEU A 313 1.98 36.23 50.61
N GLU A 314 2.89 36.06 49.66
CA GLU A 314 4.25 36.58 49.76
C GLU A 314 4.26 38.11 49.80
N GLU A 315 3.48 38.80 48.95
CA GLU A 315 3.32 40.25 49.02
C GLU A 315 2.85 40.71 50.40
N ARG A 316 1.81 40.06 50.96
CA ARG A 316 1.30 40.39 52.30
C ARG A 316 2.32 40.14 53.40
N LYS A 317 3.12 39.07 53.30
CA LYS A 317 4.20 38.79 54.27
C LYS A 317 5.26 39.89 54.20
N GLU A 318 5.66 40.28 52.99
CA GLU A 318 6.69 41.29 52.76
C GLU A 318 6.25 42.67 53.27
N ASP A 319 5.01 43.07 52.97
CA ASP A 319 4.38 44.27 53.54
C ASP A 319 4.39 44.26 55.07
N LYS A 320 4.02 43.12 55.68
CA LYS A 320 3.99 43.00 57.14
C LYS A 320 5.38 43.07 57.77
N ILE A 321 6.39 42.48 57.12
CA ILE A 321 7.80 42.57 57.53
C ILE A 321 8.26 44.04 57.51
N ILE A 322 7.92 44.79 56.45
CA ILE A 322 8.25 46.22 56.33
C ILE A 322 7.60 47.01 57.47
N GLU A 323 6.32 46.76 57.76
CA GLU A 323 5.59 47.43 58.85
C GLU A 323 6.24 47.15 60.21
N LEU A 324 6.52 45.88 60.53
CA LEU A 324 7.16 45.47 61.79
C LEU A 324 8.55 46.07 61.94
N ASN A 325 9.34 46.13 60.86
CA ASN A 325 10.66 46.75 60.88
C ASN A 325 10.59 48.26 61.17
N LYS A 326 9.58 48.97 60.65
CA LYS A 326 9.34 50.40 60.96
C LYS A 326 9.01 50.60 62.44
N GLU A 327 8.12 49.77 62.99
CA GLU A 327 7.78 49.84 64.42
C GLU A 327 8.98 49.51 65.31
N LEU A 328 9.75 48.47 64.97
CA LEU A 328 11.01 48.13 65.67
C LEU A 328 12.00 49.30 65.64
N HIS A 329 12.13 50.00 64.52
CA HIS A 329 13.00 51.18 64.42
C HIS A 329 12.54 52.31 65.35
N LYS A 330 11.23 52.61 65.41
CA LYS A 330 10.67 53.60 66.35
C LYS A 330 10.97 53.23 67.81
N VAL A 331 10.79 51.97 68.19
CA VAL A 331 11.09 51.47 69.55
C VAL A 331 12.58 51.59 69.86
N LYS A 332 13.46 51.19 68.92
CA LYS A 332 14.91 51.35 69.06
C LYS A 332 15.32 52.82 69.27
N GLN A 333 14.69 53.75 68.55
CA GLN A 333 14.93 55.18 68.75
C GLN A 333 14.53 55.65 70.16
N LYS A 334 13.33 55.26 70.63
CA LYS A 334 12.86 55.58 72.00
C LYS A 334 13.77 54.98 73.09
N LEU A 335 14.26 53.76 72.88
CA LEU A 335 15.18 53.12 73.81
C LEU A 335 16.54 53.84 73.84
N LYS A 336 17.03 54.30 72.68
CA LYS A 336 18.26 55.10 72.58
C LYS A 336 18.13 56.43 73.33
N THR A 337 16.99 57.11 73.25
CA THR A 337 16.74 58.35 74.00
C THR A 337 16.64 58.08 75.50
N ALA A 338 15.87 57.07 75.92
CA ALA A 338 15.75 56.68 77.32
C ALA A 338 17.10 56.29 77.94
N ASN A 339 17.95 55.55 77.21
CA ASN A 339 19.30 55.21 77.65
C ASN A 339 20.20 56.45 77.79
N LYS A 340 20.06 57.43 76.90
CA LYS A 340 20.79 58.71 77.01
C LYS A 340 20.39 59.45 78.28
N ASP A 341 19.10 59.46 78.61
CA ASP A 341 18.58 60.12 79.81
C ASP A 341 18.96 59.37 81.09
N ASN A 342 18.89 58.04 81.11
CA ASN A 342 19.43 57.21 82.20
C ASN A 342 20.92 57.46 82.42
N LYS A 343 21.71 57.61 81.35
CA LYS A 343 23.15 57.95 81.46
C LYS A 343 23.34 59.33 82.11
N LYS A 344 22.53 60.34 81.77
CA LYS A 344 22.58 61.66 82.42
C LYS A 344 22.19 61.60 83.89
N LEU A 345 21.12 60.86 84.23
CA LEU A 345 20.67 60.65 85.60
C LEU A 345 21.77 59.96 86.41
N SER A 346 22.39 58.92 85.88
CA SER A 346 23.53 58.26 86.50
C SER A 346 24.69 59.23 86.77
N MET A 347 25.05 60.11 85.82
CA MET A 347 26.06 61.16 86.06
C MET A 347 25.64 62.14 87.17
N HIS A 348 24.35 62.50 87.26
CA HIS A 348 23.84 63.38 88.32
C HIS A 348 23.88 62.70 89.68
N ILE A 349 23.49 61.42 89.75
CA ILE A 349 23.61 60.61 90.96
C ILE A 349 25.07 60.53 91.40
N SER A 350 26.01 60.21 90.50
CA SER A 350 27.44 60.19 90.82
C SER A 350 27.93 61.54 91.38
N ARG A 351 27.50 62.67 90.80
CA ARG A 351 27.81 64.00 91.34
C ARG A 351 27.21 64.25 92.72
N LEU A 352 25.95 63.86 92.96
CA LEU A 352 25.30 63.98 94.26
C LEU A 352 25.94 63.07 95.32
N THR A 353 26.42 61.89 94.91
CA THR A 353 27.11 60.97 95.83
C THR A 353 28.45 61.57 96.28
N ILE A 354 29.21 62.17 95.35
CA ILE A 354 30.43 62.93 95.66
C ILE A 354 30.10 64.11 96.59
N LEU A 355 29.03 64.86 96.32
CA LEU A 355 28.60 65.97 97.19
C LEU A 355 28.13 65.52 98.58
N ASN A 356 27.51 64.34 98.69
CA ASN A 356 27.10 63.75 99.98
C ASN A 356 28.27 63.16 100.77
N GLU A 357 29.34 62.69 100.10
CA GLU A 357 30.60 62.34 100.79
C GLU A 357 31.28 63.59 101.38
N ASP A 358 30.99 64.78 100.85
CA ASP A 358 31.50 66.07 101.33
C ASP A 358 30.56 66.82 102.31
N THR A 359 29.33 66.33 102.56
CA THR A 359 28.41 66.95 103.54
C THR A 359 27.92 65.96 104.58
N ASP A 360 28.58 66.03 105.73
CA ASP A 360 28.23 65.36 106.98
C ASP A 360 26.91 65.94 107.54
N PHE A 361 25.76 65.36 107.20
CA PHE A 361 24.51 65.58 107.92
C PHE A 361 23.64 64.31 107.92
N GLN A 362 23.72 63.58 109.03
CA GLN A 362 22.75 62.57 109.43
C GLN A 362 21.31 63.12 109.40
N LYS A 363 20.37 62.35 108.87
CA LYS A 363 18.95 62.50 109.21
C LYS A 363 18.27 61.14 109.28
N ASP A 364 18.06 60.70 110.51
CA ASP A 364 17.22 59.57 110.89
C ASP A 364 15.79 59.76 110.40
N ILE A 365 15.24 58.76 109.69
CA ILE A 365 13.79 58.52 109.63
C ILE A 365 13.53 57.01 109.79
N ASN A 366 13.20 56.66 111.03
CA ASN A 366 12.50 55.47 111.53
C ASN A 366 11.87 54.53 110.48
N SER A 367 12.50 53.38 110.22
CA SER A 367 11.78 52.24 109.61
C SER A 367 10.89 51.59 110.67
N THR A 368 9.59 51.75 110.56
CA THR A 368 8.62 51.03 111.40
C THR A 368 8.57 49.58 110.96
N ALA A 369 8.88 48.63 111.86
CA ALA A 369 8.91 47.21 111.53
C ALA A 369 7.48 46.64 111.44
N PHE A 370 7.18 45.96 110.33
CA PHE A 370 5.92 45.24 110.12
C PHE A 370 6.21 43.74 110.13
N LYS A 371 5.39 42.95 110.82
CA LYS A 371 5.48 41.49 110.78
C LYS A 371 4.47 40.96 109.77
N MET A 372 4.91 40.06 108.90
CA MET A 372 4.05 39.41 107.91
C MET A 372 3.58 38.07 108.48
N GLU A 373 2.26 37.89 108.58
CA GLU A 373 1.66 36.62 108.99
C GLU A 373 1.64 35.62 107.82
N ARG A 374 1.56 34.32 108.11
CA ARG A 374 1.66 33.24 107.09
C ARG A 374 0.56 33.26 106.02
N ASN A 375 -0.50 34.06 106.21
CA ASN A 375 -1.60 34.30 105.28
C ASN A 375 -1.42 35.59 104.43
N GLY A 376 -0.28 36.27 104.54
CA GLY A 376 0.11 37.38 103.65
C GLY A 376 -0.31 38.77 104.11
N ASN A 377 -0.98 38.92 105.25
CA ASN A 377 -1.30 40.25 105.81
C ASN A 377 -0.18 40.77 106.72
N LEU A 378 0.03 42.10 106.67
CA LEU A 378 1.06 42.83 107.42
C LEU A 378 0.42 43.58 108.60
N THR A 379 0.90 43.32 109.81
CA THR A 379 0.49 44.04 111.03
C THR A 379 1.67 44.87 111.58
N LYS A 380 1.35 46.10 112.02
CA LYS A 380 2.32 47.05 112.55
C LYS A 380 2.76 46.59 113.95
N MET A 381 4.06 46.42 114.17
CA MET A 381 4.56 46.27 115.54
C MET A 381 4.52 47.64 116.22
N TYR A 382 3.91 47.73 117.41
CA TYR A 382 3.95 48.93 118.24
C TYR A 382 5.31 49.10 118.90
#